data_AF-A0A937UIT6-F1
#
_entry.id   AF-A0A937UIT6-F1
#
_cell.length_a   1.000
_cell.length_b   1.000
_cell.length_c   1.000
_cell.angle_alpha   90.00
_cell.angle_beta   90.00
_cell.angle_gamma   90.00
#
_symmetry.space_group_name_H-M   'P 1'
#
loop_
_entity.id
_entity.type
_entity.pdbx_description
1 polymer ?
#
loop_
_entity_poly.entity_id
_entity_poly.type
_entity_poly.pdbx_seq_one_letter_code
_entity_poly.pdbx_strand_id
1 'polypeptide(L)'
;MGENAIGGEKRSVRRRGFLKSLAGGLAAAPIARRALAAQLPAKLAKAKAPKNLVFIVADTFRADHLGCYGSQTVRTPSLDRLAAQGTLFAHAYADGLPTIPCRRVYHTGKSIIPMRKLGGWIPMKGGKPNLARTLRSKGFVTGFIADTYHHFKPGMNFHQHFNSWQWVRGQESDPYRCGPREAFDPKKHMPPHLWNPGYDQGMRQYLMNTQDFRSEDDYFCARTLTAGLAWLQRNARSQRRCFLFLDTFDPHEPWDAPKRFQQMYADQYPAERTMFGYGVRHKDIRPDDLSFIRALYAAECSFVDDRVGKFVEGVRKLGILDDTIIVFTTDHGTHLGEEGCVQKTAALLNSCVARLPLIVRHPDPAFAGKRVNALVSATDYFPSLLDLLGIRAKLPLDGKSFWPLATGEAQSIHDHVVTEFGAFAAVRDPQWCYFQNTRPKDCFTPAFVQQKADAIQKSVVGVPHLHDLRKDPKEERNVVLEHPDVAAAMQERLAKRCKV
;
A
#
# COMPACT_ATOMS: atom_id res chain seq x y z
N MET A 1 -40.04 59.40 -36.51
CA MET A 1 -40.76 59.06 -35.26
C MET A 1 -39.66 58.66 -34.28
N GLY A 2 -39.14 59.51 -33.38
CA GLY A 2 -39.81 60.46 -32.48
C GLY A 2 -40.17 59.72 -31.18
N GLU A 3 -39.82 60.14 -29.96
CA GLU A 3 -39.11 61.34 -29.44
C GLU A 3 -38.42 60.99 -28.07
N ASN A 4 -37.80 61.86 -27.24
CA ASN A 4 -37.56 63.32 -27.25
C ASN A 4 -36.21 63.70 -26.55
N ALA A 5 -36.04 64.98 -26.21
CA ALA A 5 -34.99 65.71 -25.50
C ALA A 5 -34.79 65.31 -24.00
N ILE A 6 -33.74 65.72 -23.26
CA ILE A 6 -33.26 67.08 -22.86
C ILE A 6 -31.76 66.94 -22.48
N GLY A 7 -30.83 67.91 -22.57
CA GLY A 7 -30.83 69.30 -23.05
C GLY A 7 -29.65 70.10 -22.42
N GLY A 8 -29.04 71.03 -23.18
CA GLY A 8 -28.03 72.00 -22.73
C GLY A 8 -26.59 71.49 -22.50
N GLU A 9 -25.51 72.22 -22.74
CA GLU A 9 -25.22 73.40 -23.57
C GLU A 9 -23.68 73.58 -23.60
N LYS A 10 -23.13 73.84 -24.79
CA LYS A 10 -21.96 74.67 -25.12
C LYS A 10 -20.79 74.77 -24.08
N ARG A 11 -19.58 74.42 -24.56
CA ARG A 11 -18.55 75.43 -24.86
C ARG A 11 -17.53 74.93 -25.89
N SER A 12 -17.36 75.71 -26.96
CA SER A 12 -16.37 75.43 -28.01
C SER A 12 -15.07 76.18 -27.74
N VAL A 13 -13.92 75.56 -27.99
CA VAL A 13 -12.68 76.29 -28.32
C VAL A 13 -12.00 75.66 -29.54
N ARG A 14 -11.91 76.46 -30.60
CA ARG A 14 -11.07 76.30 -31.80
C ARG A 14 -9.60 76.56 -31.41
N ARG A 15 -8.51 76.22 -32.12
CA ARG A 15 -8.26 75.88 -33.54
C ARG A 15 -6.77 75.44 -33.64
N ARG A 16 -6.43 74.72 -34.73
CA ARG A 16 -5.17 74.74 -35.51
C ARG A 16 -3.81 74.92 -34.77
N GLY A 17 -2.98 73.89 -34.94
CA GLY A 17 -1.60 73.82 -34.46
C GLY A 17 -0.60 74.83 -35.05
N PHE A 18 0.63 74.67 -34.56
CA PHE A 18 1.85 75.22 -35.13
C PHE A 18 2.96 74.15 -35.08
N LEU A 19 3.90 74.23 -36.01
CA LEU A 19 4.99 73.27 -36.23
C LEU A 19 6.34 73.96 -35.99
N LYS A 20 7.40 73.16 -35.77
CA LYS A 20 8.84 73.54 -35.57
C LYS A 20 9.21 73.96 -34.13
N SER A 21 10.37 73.58 -33.57
CA SER A 21 11.42 72.63 -34.00
C SER A 21 12.42 72.29 -32.86
N LEU A 22 13.15 71.17 -33.04
CA LEU A 22 14.41 70.70 -32.42
C LEU A 22 14.30 69.84 -31.14
N ALA A 23 15.08 68.77 -30.95
CA ALA A 23 16.24 68.23 -31.70
C ALA A 23 16.42 66.70 -31.56
N GLY A 24 17.21 66.10 -32.49
CA GLY A 24 18.10 64.96 -32.20
C GLY A 24 17.56 63.54 -32.39
N GLY A 25 18.32 62.72 -33.13
CA GLY A 25 18.17 61.25 -33.17
C GLY A 25 18.21 60.64 -34.58
N LEU A 26 19.38 60.18 -35.02
CA LEU A 26 19.51 59.42 -36.28
C LEU A 26 18.95 57.99 -36.15
N ALA A 27 18.60 57.42 -37.31
CA ALA A 27 17.98 56.12 -37.47
C ALA A 27 18.80 54.93 -36.96
N ALA A 28 18.10 53.89 -36.50
CA ALA A 28 18.60 52.52 -36.42
C ALA A 28 17.46 51.51 -36.70
N ALA A 29 17.79 50.41 -37.38
CA ALA A 29 16.87 49.31 -37.69
C ALA A 29 16.94 48.19 -36.62
N PRO A 30 16.59 46.95 -36.95
CA PRO A 30 15.32 46.30 -36.61
C PRO A 30 15.25 45.71 -35.19
N ILE A 31 14.03 45.35 -34.78
CA ILE A 31 13.66 44.90 -33.43
C ILE A 31 14.46 43.65 -32.99
N ALA A 32 15.38 43.86 -32.06
CA ALA A 32 16.10 42.79 -31.39
C ALA A 32 15.27 42.17 -30.25
N ARG A 33 15.20 40.83 -30.22
CA ARG A 33 14.70 40.05 -29.07
C ARG A 33 15.46 40.42 -27.79
N ARG A 34 14.79 41.03 -26.79
CA ARG A 34 15.20 40.90 -25.38
C ARG A 34 14.11 41.27 -24.37
N ALA A 35 14.10 40.50 -23.28
CA ALA A 35 13.56 40.86 -21.97
C ALA A 35 12.09 41.32 -21.87
N LEU A 36 11.17 40.35 -21.88
CA LEU A 36 10.03 40.39 -20.94
C LEU A 36 9.91 39.05 -20.18
N ALA A 37 11.02 38.64 -19.57
CA ALA A 37 10.97 37.68 -18.46
C ALA A 37 10.37 38.42 -17.26
N ALA A 38 9.03 38.39 -17.17
CA ALA A 38 8.30 38.99 -16.06
C ALA A 38 8.84 38.42 -14.74
N GLN A 39 9.17 39.32 -13.81
CA GLN A 39 9.70 38.96 -12.50
C GLN A 39 8.61 38.25 -11.68
N LEU A 40 8.61 36.92 -11.72
CA LEU A 40 7.89 36.10 -10.74
C LEU A 40 8.42 36.46 -9.34
N PRO A 41 7.56 36.85 -8.39
CA PRO A 41 8.00 37.31 -7.08
C PRO A 41 8.69 36.15 -6.33
N ALA A 42 9.98 36.32 -6.06
CA ALA A 42 10.80 35.37 -5.31
C ALA A 42 10.42 35.35 -3.82
N LYS A 43 9.28 34.72 -3.49
CA LYS A 43 8.82 34.49 -2.10
C LYS A 43 8.06 33.18 -1.89
N LEU A 44 8.42 32.13 -2.63
CA LEU A 44 8.33 30.77 -2.06
C LEU A 44 9.41 30.66 -0.99
N ALA A 45 9.03 30.85 0.28
CA ALA A 45 9.86 30.41 1.39
C ALA A 45 10.18 28.93 1.16
N LYS A 46 11.47 28.54 1.16
CA LYS A 46 11.86 27.13 1.01
C LYS A 46 11.13 26.33 2.08
N ALA A 47 10.16 25.52 1.65
CA ALA A 47 9.41 24.66 2.55
C ALA A 47 10.41 23.84 3.36
N LYS A 48 10.30 23.93 4.69
CA LYS A 48 11.24 23.29 5.61
C LYS A 48 11.13 21.78 5.40
N ALA A 49 12.22 21.14 4.98
CA ALA A 49 12.22 19.71 4.68
C ALA A 49 11.68 18.91 5.90
N PRO A 50 10.74 17.96 5.70
CA PRO A 50 10.14 17.24 6.81
C PRO A 50 11.18 16.56 7.70
N LYS A 51 10.93 16.64 9.01
CA LYS A 51 11.80 16.04 10.03
C LYS A 51 11.50 14.57 10.24
N ASN A 52 10.23 14.21 10.19
CA ASN A 52 9.76 12.89 10.58
C ASN A 52 9.17 12.13 9.39
N LEU A 53 9.41 10.83 9.37
CA LEU A 53 8.77 9.88 8.49
C LEU A 53 8.15 8.77 9.34
N VAL A 54 6.83 8.60 9.23
CA VAL A 54 6.13 7.43 9.76
C VAL A 54 5.73 6.56 8.58
N PHE A 55 6.15 5.30 8.60
CA PHE A 55 5.75 4.29 7.61
C PHE A 55 4.91 3.24 8.35
N ILE A 56 3.61 3.23 8.07
CA ILE A 56 2.62 2.33 8.64
C ILE A 56 2.33 1.25 7.60
N VAL A 57 2.46 -0.01 8.01
CA VAL A 57 2.13 -1.17 7.21
C VAL A 57 1.13 -2.03 7.96
N ALA A 58 -0.06 -2.22 7.38
CA ALA A 58 -1.08 -3.14 7.88
C ALA A 58 -1.10 -4.38 6.98
N ASP A 59 -0.79 -5.57 7.51
CA ASP A 59 -0.66 -6.81 6.74
C ASP A 59 -2.02 -7.26 6.17
N THR A 60 -2.05 -7.79 4.94
CA THR A 60 -3.26 -8.37 4.33
C THR A 60 -4.39 -7.34 4.08
N PHE A 61 -4.11 -6.05 3.88
CA PHE A 61 -5.15 -5.00 3.68
C PHE A 61 -5.41 -4.74 2.18
N ARG A 62 -6.52 -5.26 1.64
CA ARG A 62 -6.93 -5.08 0.25
C ARG A 62 -7.20 -3.61 -0.10
N ALA A 63 -6.72 -3.17 -1.26
CA ALA A 63 -6.97 -1.81 -1.74
C ALA A 63 -8.47 -1.50 -1.89
N ASP A 64 -9.26 -2.42 -2.46
CA ASP A 64 -10.71 -2.24 -2.69
C ASP A 64 -11.58 -2.30 -1.41
N HIS A 65 -10.97 -2.51 -0.24
CA HIS A 65 -11.60 -2.46 1.09
C HIS A 65 -11.35 -1.12 1.81
N LEU A 66 -10.94 -0.08 1.06
CA LEU A 66 -10.84 1.31 1.51
C LEU A 66 -11.84 2.19 0.75
N GLY A 67 -12.56 3.07 1.44
CA GLY A 67 -13.52 3.99 0.82
C GLY A 67 -12.85 4.91 -0.23
N CYS A 68 -11.65 5.41 0.05
CA CYS A 68 -10.83 6.20 -0.88
C CYS A 68 -10.32 5.42 -2.11
N TYR A 69 -10.45 4.09 -2.14
CA TYR A 69 -10.23 3.26 -3.32
C TYR A 69 -11.53 2.80 -3.99
N GLY A 70 -12.69 3.19 -3.45
CA GLY A 70 -14.02 2.92 -4.01
C GLY A 70 -14.87 1.92 -3.22
N SER A 71 -14.41 1.43 -2.05
CA SER A 71 -15.21 0.50 -1.26
C SER A 71 -16.58 1.09 -0.90
N GLN A 72 -17.64 0.34 -1.16
CA GLN A 72 -19.03 0.71 -0.81
C GLN A 72 -19.51 0.03 0.48
N THR A 73 -18.80 -1.01 0.93
CA THR A 73 -19.15 -1.82 2.08
C THR A 73 -18.30 -1.47 3.29
N VAL A 74 -16.96 -1.49 3.15
CA VAL A 74 -16.03 -1.29 4.27
C VAL A 74 -15.88 0.19 4.60
N ARG A 75 -16.01 0.52 5.89
CA ARG A 75 -16.00 1.89 6.40
C ARG A 75 -14.62 2.26 6.95
N THR A 76 -13.86 3.03 6.18
CA THR A 76 -12.49 3.46 6.53
C THR A 76 -12.30 4.99 6.57
N PRO A 77 -13.11 5.72 7.38
CA PRO A 77 -13.14 7.19 7.35
C PRO A 77 -11.84 7.88 7.78
N SER A 78 -10.93 7.18 8.46
CA SER A 78 -9.65 7.74 8.91
C SER A 78 -8.60 7.70 7.81
N LEU A 79 -8.49 6.58 7.10
CA LEU A 79 -7.64 6.37 5.93
C LEU A 79 -8.16 7.17 4.73
N ASP A 80 -9.47 7.29 4.59
CA ASP A 80 -10.09 8.16 3.56
C ASP A 80 -9.73 9.63 3.79
N ARG A 81 -9.74 10.08 5.04
CA ARG A 81 -9.27 11.42 5.43
C ARG A 81 -7.77 11.59 5.21
N LEU A 82 -6.97 10.57 5.52
CA LEU A 82 -5.52 10.57 5.27
C LEU A 82 -5.21 10.70 3.77
N ALA A 83 -5.98 10.01 2.92
CA ALA A 83 -5.91 10.13 1.46
C ALA A 83 -6.34 11.51 0.97
N ALA A 84 -7.45 12.06 1.47
CA ALA A 84 -7.90 13.41 1.13
C ALA A 84 -6.89 14.50 1.54
N GLN A 85 -6.13 14.27 2.62
CA GLN A 85 -5.05 15.15 3.08
C GLN A 85 -3.69 14.88 2.43
N GLY A 86 -3.59 13.93 1.49
CA GLY A 86 -2.34 13.49 0.88
C GLY A 86 -2.49 13.09 -0.58
N THR A 87 -1.51 12.33 -1.06
CA THR A 87 -1.51 11.72 -2.39
C THR A 87 -1.79 10.23 -2.29
N LEU A 88 -2.80 9.76 -3.02
CA LEU A 88 -3.17 8.35 -3.18
C LEU A 88 -2.58 7.80 -4.48
N PHE A 89 -1.86 6.68 -4.41
CA PHE A 89 -1.29 6.00 -5.58
C PHE A 89 -2.14 4.76 -5.90
N ALA A 90 -2.95 4.85 -6.95
CA ALA A 90 -4.01 3.88 -7.22
C ALA A 90 -3.48 2.49 -7.65
N HIS A 91 -2.25 2.41 -8.16
CA HIS A 91 -1.70 1.23 -8.82
C HIS A 91 -0.31 0.85 -8.28
N ALA A 92 -0.21 0.67 -6.96
CA ALA A 92 0.94 0.05 -6.31
C ALA A 92 0.77 -1.49 -6.23
N TYR A 93 1.85 -2.24 -6.42
CA TYR A 93 1.85 -3.71 -6.44
C TYR A 93 3.06 -4.30 -5.71
N ALA A 94 2.89 -5.48 -5.11
CA ALA A 94 3.96 -6.22 -4.45
C ALA A 94 5.04 -6.70 -5.45
N ASP A 95 6.31 -6.76 -5.02
CA ASP A 95 7.38 -7.45 -5.77
C ASP A 95 7.41 -8.95 -5.42
N GLY A 96 7.37 -9.27 -4.12
CA GLY A 96 7.42 -10.64 -3.63
C GLY A 96 6.43 -10.87 -2.51
N LEU A 97 5.73 -12.00 -2.56
CA LEU A 97 4.63 -12.36 -1.66
C LEU A 97 4.94 -13.63 -0.85
N PRO A 98 4.38 -13.79 0.37
CA PRO A 98 3.46 -12.89 1.08
C PRO A 98 4.22 -11.95 2.04
N THR A 99 3.77 -11.78 3.30
CA THR A 99 4.33 -10.92 4.36
C THR A 99 5.84 -10.70 4.32
N ILE A 100 6.63 -11.68 4.79
CA ILE A 100 8.09 -11.54 4.97
C ILE A 100 8.83 -11.24 3.67
N PRO A 101 8.53 -11.92 2.54
CA PRO A 101 8.93 -11.50 1.20
C PRO A 101 8.77 -10.00 0.92
N CYS A 102 7.58 -9.43 1.08
CA CYS A 102 7.35 -8.01 0.78
C CYS A 102 8.00 -7.07 1.80
N ARG A 103 7.93 -7.40 3.09
CA ARG A 103 8.61 -6.64 4.15
C ARG A 103 10.12 -6.53 3.90
N ARG A 104 10.75 -7.59 3.41
CA ARG A 104 12.17 -7.59 3.02
C ARG A 104 12.45 -6.55 1.92
N VAL A 105 11.56 -6.43 0.94
CA VAL A 105 11.66 -5.42 -0.13
C VAL A 105 11.57 -4.01 0.47
N TYR A 106 10.64 -3.73 1.38
CA TYR A 106 10.57 -2.42 2.07
C TYR A 106 11.83 -2.07 2.87
N HIS A 107 12.39 -3.03 3.60
CA HIS A 107 13.61 -2.77 4.37
C HIS A 107 14.87 -2.62 3.51
N THR A 108 14.96 -3.27 2.34
CA THR A 108 16.21 -3.37 1.56
C THR A 108 16.19 -2.63 0.22
N GLY A 109 15.02 -2.38 -0.35
CA GLY A 109 14.85 -1.85 -1.72
C GLY A 109 15.42 -2.77 -2.79
N LYS A 110 15.64 -4.05 -2.43
CA LYS A 110 16.06 -5.11 -3.33
C LYS A 110 14.84 -5.94 -3.67
N SER A 111 14.66 -6.21 -4.96
CA SER A 111 13.71 -7.22 -5.41
C SER A 111 14.14 -8.59 -4.90
N ILE A 112 13.16 -9.44 -4.62
CA ILE A 112 13.42 -10.85 -4.34
C ILE A 112 13.21 -11.76 -5.56
N ILE A 113 12.74 -11.21 -6.69
CA ILE A 113 12.47 -11.97 -7.92
C ILE A 113 13.79 -12.29 -8.66
N PRO A 114 14.11 -13.57 -8.97
CA PRO A 114 13.29 -14.75 -8.74
C PRO A 114 13.42 -15.35 -7.34
N MET A 115 12.29 -15.47 -6.63
CA MET A 115 12.20 -15.86 -5.24
C MET A 115 12.72 -17.27 -4.98
N ARG A 116 12.55 -18.19 -5.94
CA ARG A 116 13.16 -19.54 -5.92
C ARG A 116 14.69 -19.54 -5.72
N LYS A 117 15.41 -18.45 -6.03
CA LYS A 117 16.87 -18.33 -5.81
C LYS A 117 17.23 -17.67 -4.48
N LEU A 118 16.33 -16.88 -3.91
CA LEU A 118 16.56 -16.08 -2.70
C LEU A 118 15.83 -16.63 -1.47
N GLY A 119 14.94 -17.61 -1.63
CA GLY A 119 14.29 -18.35 -0.54
C GLY A 119 13.05 -17.70 0.06
N GLY A 120 12.70 -16.46 -0.32
CA GLY A 120 11.48 -15.75 0.09
C GLY A 120 11.41 -15.45 1.59
N TRP A 121 11.06 -16.46 2.37
CA TRP A 121 11.01 -16.48 3.84
C TRP A 121 12.40 -16.65 4.47
N ILE A 122 13.34 -15.79 4.08
CA ILE A 122 14.71 -15.83 4.62
C ILE A 122 14.99 -14.72 5.64
N PRO A 123 15.85 -14.99 6.64
CA PRO A 123 16.41 -13.99 7.52
C PRO A 123 16.87 -12.70 6.84
N MET A 124 16.65 -11.59 7.53
CA MET A 124 17.38 -10.36 7.27
C MET A 124 18.85 -10.60 7.68
N LYS A 125 19.72 -10.74 6.69
CA LYS A 125 21.18 -10.76 6.87
C LYS A 125 21.68 -9.30 6.75
N GLY A 126 22.61 -8.86 7.60
CA GLY A 126 22.99 -7.44 7.81
C GLY A 126 23.71 -6.71 6.66
N GLY A 127 23.40 -7.06 5.42
CA GLY A 127 23.89 -6.44 4.21
C GLY A 127 23.34 -5.04 3.96
N LYS A 128 23.88 -4.40 2.92
CA LYS A 128 23.38 -3.14 2.36
C LYS A 128 22.69 -3.47 1.01
N PRO A 129 21.65 -2.73 0.59
CA PRO A 129 21.04 -1.57 1.25
C PRO A 129 20.11 -1.97 2.41
N ASN A 130 19.93 -1.06 3.37
CA ASN A 130 18.87 -1.16 4.39
C ASN A 130 18.37 0.23 4.81
N LEU A 131 17.05 0.44 4.87
CA LEU A 131 16.41 1.75 5.05
C LEU A 131 16.74 2.36 6.41
N ALA A 132 16.55 1.61 7.51
CA ALA A 132 16.85 2.09 8.86
C ALA A 132 18.35 2.44 8.99
N ARG A 133 19.23 1.59 8.45
CA ARG A 133 20.68 1.85 8.42
C ARG A 133 21.04 3.12 7.64
N THR A 134 20.40 3.35 6.49
CA THR A 134 20.59 4.55 5.66
C THR A 134 20.09 5.81 6.39
N LEU A 135 18.91 5.77 7.00
CA LEU A 135 18.38 6.94 7.70
C LEU A 135 19.18 7.26 8.97
N ARG A 136 19.67 6.25 9.71
CA ARG A 136 20.60 6.46 10.83
C ARG A 136 21.89 7.15 10.42
N SER A 137 22.50 6.78 9.29
CA SER A 137 23.71 7.46 8.79
C SER A 137 23.44 8.88 8.26
N LYS A 138 22.16 9.29 8.17
CA LYS A 138 21.70 10.66 7.90
C LYS A 138 21.15 11.37 9.15
N GLY A 139 21.46 10.86 10.35
CA GLY A 139 21.13 11.50 11.63
C GLY A 139 19.72 11.24 12.15
N PHE A 140 18.96 10.31 11.57
CA PHE A 140 17.64 9.96 12.08
C PHE A 140 17.73 9.07 13.33
N VAL A 141 16.84 9.33 14.28
CA VAL A 141 16.46 8.35 15.30
C VAL A 141 15.46 7.39 14.65
N THR A 142 15.74 6.09 14.72
CA THR A 142 14.95 5.07 14.02
C THR A 142 14.28 4.11 15.00
N GLY A 143 12.95 4.01 14.91
CA GLY A 143 12.10 3.11 15.69
C GLY A 143 11.45 2.05 14.81
N PHE A 144 11.33 0.83 15.33
CA PHE A 144 10.55 -0.26 14.72
C PHE A 144 9.61 -0.86 15.76
N ILE A 145 8.30 -0.74 15.56
CA ILE A 145 7.32 -1.26 16.50
C ILE A 145 6.34 -2.13 15.72
N ALA A 146 6.20 -3.39 16.14
CA ALA A 146 5.52 -4.41 15.37
C ALA A 146 4.87 -5.47 16.26
N ASP A 147 3.69 -5.98 15.86
CA ASP A 147 3.08 -7.20 16.40
C ASP A 147 3.25 -8.41 15.47
N THR A 148 3.53 -8.19 14.18
CA THR A 148 3.88 -9.21 13.16
C THR A 148 5.06 -10.09 13.62
N TYR A 149 4.75 -11.19 14.29
CA TYR A 149 5.72 -12.02 15.01
C TYR A 149 6.75 -12.70 14.10
N HIS A 150 6.44 -12.84 12.81
CA HIS A 150 7.35 -13.37 11.79
C HIS A 150 8.68 -12.61 11.68
N HIS A 151 8.72 -11.30 11.99
CA HIS A 151 9.95 -10.50 12.04
C HIS A 151 10.93 -10.94 13.13
N PHE A 152 10.40 -11.57 14.18
CA PHE A 152 11.08 -11.90 15.43
C PHE A 152 11.22 -13.41 15.67
N LYS A 153 10.71 -14.27 14.76
CA LYS A 153 11.04 -15.70 14.74
C LYS A 153 12.56 -15.90 14.82
N PRO A 154 13.06 -16.96 15.49
CA PRO A 154 14.49 -17.17 15.70
C PRO A 154 15.33 -16.98 14.42
N GLY A 155 16.30 -16.06 14.48
CA GLY A 155 17.19 -15.74 13.37
C GLY A 155 16.64 -14.78 12.31
N MET A 156 15.36 -14.36 12.33
CA MET A 156 14.79 -13.51 11.28
C MET A 156 15.35 -12.07 11.26
N ASN A 157 15.63 -11.50 12.44
CA ASN A 157 16.48 -10.31 12.61
C ASN A 157 16.07 -9.02 11.87
N PHE A 158 14.79 -8.81 11.55
CA PHE A 158 14.34 -7.62 10.79
C PHE A 158 14.60 -6.30 11.53
N HIS A 159 14.66 -6.33 12.86
CA HIS A 159 14.91 -5.19 13.74
C HIS A 159 16.38 -4.69 13.77
N GLN A 160 17.35 -5.45 13.25
CA GLN A 160 18.80 -5.33 13.55
C GLN A 160 19.49 -3.98 13.23
N HIS A 161 18.82 -3.07 12.52
CA HIS A 161 19.39 -1.80 12.09
C HIS A 161 18.76 -0.57 12.72
N PHE A 162 17.64 -0.69 13.44
CA PHE A 162 16.98 0.42 14.12
C PHE A 162 17.75 0.87 15.39
N ASN A 163 17.49 2.07 15.90
CA ASN A 163 18.05 2.54 17.18
C ASN A 163 17.34 1.90 18.37
N SER A 164 16.03 1.68 18.24
CA SER A 164 15.20 0.98 19.22
C SER A 164 14.13 0.20 18.49
N TRP A 165 13.70 -0.91 19.06
CA TRP A 165 12.59 -1.69 18.55
C TRP A 165 11.74 -2.24 19.69
N GLN A 166 10.46 -2.51 19.41
CA GLN A 166 9.53 -3.11 20.35
C GLN A 166 8.68 -4.15 19.60
N TRP A 167 8.61 -5.36 20.15
CA TRP A 167 7.75 -6.42 19.67
C TRP A 167 6.54 -6.55 20.60
N VAL A 168 5.35 -6.34 20.06
CA VAL A 168 4.08 -6.63 20.74
C VAL A 168 3.78 -8.11 20.55
N ARG A 169 3.93 -8.88 21.64
CA ARG A 169 3.77 -10.35 21.65
C ARG A 169 2.31 -10.79 21.59
N GLY A 170 2.07 -11.97 20.99
CA GLY A 170 0.84 -12.76 21.09
C GLY A 170 0.11 -13.05 19.78
N GLN A 171 0.54 -12.47 18.66
CA GLN A 171 -0.16 -12.57 17.37
C GLN A 171 -0.02 -13.96 16.71
N GLU A 172 -1.06 -14.40 15.98
CA GLU A 172 -1.17 -15.72 15.34
C GLU A 172 -0.72 -16.87 16.28
N SER A 173 0.26 -17.68 15.88
CA SER A 173 0.79 -18.82 16.66
C SER A 173 2.06 -18.48 17.47
N ASP A 174 2.30 -17.20 17.78
CA ASP A 174 3.42 -16.77 18.64
C ASP A 174 3.39 -17.54 19.99
N PRO A 175 4.45 -18.26 20.38
CA PRO A 175 4.57 -18.89 21.69
C PRO A 175 4.88 -17.82 22.77
N TYR A 176 3.92 -16.92 22.98
CA TYR A 176 3.98 -15.87 24.00
C TYR A 176 3.54 -16.38 25.37
N ARG A 177 2.47 -17.19 25.41
CA ARG A 177 1.90 -17.74 26.64
C ARG A 177 1.84 -19.27 26.61
N CYS A 178 1.92 -19.85 27.80
CA CYS A 178 1.70 -21.27 28.06
C CYS A 178 0.59 -21.40 29.13
N GLY A 179 -0.08 -22.54 29.16
CA GLY A 179 -1.20 -22.82 30.07
C GLY A 179 -1.85 -24.17 29.75
N PRO A 180 -2.93 -24.54 30.47
CA PRO A 180 -3.71 -25.74 30.19
C PRO A 180 -4.35 -25.63 28.80
N ARG A 181 -3.72 -26.25 27.79
CA ARG A 181 -4.13 -26.12 26.37
C ARG A 181 -5.56 -26.57 26.14
N GLU A 182 -5.99 -27.58 26.91
CA GLU A 182 -7.33 -28.15 26.94
C GLU A 182 -8.44 -27.14 27.32
N ALA A 183 -8.12 -26.07 28.06
CA ALA A 183 -9.10 -25.04 28.43
C ALA A 183 -9.55 -24.15 27.24
N PHE A 184 -8.76 -24.12 26.16
CA PHE A 184 -8.95 -23.22 25.02
C PHE A 184 -9.43 -24.01 23.79
N ASP A 185 -10.75 -24.08 23.56
CA ASP A 185 -11.35 -24.88 22.49
C ASP A 185 -11.70 -24.04 21.24
N PRO A 186 -10.95 -24.16 20.12
CA PRO A 186 -11.22 -23.40 18.90
C PRO A 186 -12.59 -23.69 18.27
N LYS A 187 -13.22 -24.84 18.56
CA LYS A 187 -14.53 -25.22 18.01
C LYS A 187 -15.66 -24.30 18.49
N LYS A 188 -15.48 -23.62 19.62
CA LYS A 188 -16.45 -22.65 20.17
C LYS A 188 -16.51 -21.33 19.40
N HIS A 189 -15.63 -21.15 18.42
CA HIS A 189 -15.41 -19.87 17.72
C HIS A 189 -15.69 -19.93 16.22
N MET A 190 -16.22 -21.04 15.71
CA MET A 190 -16.48 -21.22 14.28
C MET A 190 -17.56 -22.29 14.01
N PRO A 191 -18.17 -22.33 12.82
CA PRO A 191 -18.97 -23.47 12.37
C PRO A 191 -18.17 -24.80 12.46
N PRO A 192 -18.72 -25.89 13.03
CA PRO A 192 -17.98 -27.14 13.25
C PRO A 192 -17.39 -27.79 11.98
N HIS A 193 -17.97 -27.53 10.81
CA HIS A 193 -17.49 -28.10 9.54
C HIS A 193 -16.20 -27.47 9.00
N LEU A 194 -15.84 -26.26 9.46
CA LEU A 194 -14.60 -25.57 9.10
C LEU A 194 -13.41 -25.98 9.99
N TRP A 195 -13.68 -26.59 11.16
CA TRP A 195 -12.65 -27.03 12.08
C TRP A 195 -11.87 -28.23 11.53
N ASN A 196 -10.55 -28.22 11.71
CA ASN A 196 -9.68 -29.36 11.47
C ASN A 196 -8.40 -29.25 12.32
N PRO A 197 -7.59 -30.33 12.44
CA PRO A 197 -6.39 -30.32 13.29
C PRO A 197 -5.34 -29.25 12.94
N GLY A 198 -5.24 -28.83 11.67
CA GLY A 198 -4.31 -27.78 11.25
C GLY A 198 -4.72 -26.38 11.74
N TYR A 199 -6.03 -26.11 11.79
CA TYR A 199 -6.60 -24.91 12.40
C TYR A 199 -6.44 -24.92 13.93
N ASP A 200 -6.68 -26.08 14.58
CA ASP A 200 -6.70 -26.19 16.04
C ASP A 200 -5.37 -25.76 16.70
N GLN A 201 -4.23 -26.21 16.16
CA GLN A 201 -2.92 -25.97 16.78
C GLN A 201 -2.58 -24.48 16.93
N GLY A 202 -2.80 -23.69 15.87
CA GLY A 202 -2.53 -22.27 15.84
C GLY A 202 -3.56 -21.47 16.64
N MET A 203 -4.85 -21.75 16.43
CA MET A 203 -5.92 -21.02 17.11
C MET A 203 -5.96 -21.25 18.62
N ARG A 204 -5.57 -22.45 19.09
CA ARG A 204 -5.41 -22.73 20.52
C ARG A 204 -4.30 -21.87 21.15
N GLN A 205 -3.23 -21.58 20.41
CA GLN A 205 -2.18 -20.65 20.85
C GLN A 205 -2.69 -19.20 20.85
N TYR A 206 -3.40 -18.78 19.80
CA TYR A 206 -4.00 -17.45 19.72
C TYR A 206 -5.00 -17.18 20.86
N LEU A 207 -5.87 -18.13 21.17
CA LEU A 207 -6.80 -18.06 22.30
C LEU A 207 -6.07 -17.93 23.64
N MET A 208 -5.00 -18.69 23.88
CA MET A 208 -4.14 -18.51 25.05
C MET A 208 -3.49 -17.13 25.09
N ASN A 209 -3.05 -16.60 23.96
CA ASN A 209 -2.41 -15.29 23.87
C ASN A 209 -3.37 -14.11 24.14
N THR A 210 -4.66 -14.28 23.84
CA THR A 210 -5.72 -13.25 23.92
C THR A 210 -6.66 -13.39 25.12
N GLN A 211 -6.46 -14.37 26.01
CA GLN A 211 -7.35 -14.66 27.16
C GLN A 211 -7.62 -13.48 28.12
N ASP A 212 -6.71 -12.51 28.18
CA ASP A 212 -6.81 -11.32 29.05
C ASP A 212 -7.38 -10.09 28.34
N PHE A 213 -7.80 -10.17 27.08
CA PHE A 213 -8.38 -9.02 26.40
C PHE A 213 -9.69 -8.61 27.10
N ARG A 214 -9.82 -7.35 27.49
CA ARG A 214 -11.01 -6.78 28.16
C ARG A 214 -11.52 -5.52 27.45
N SER A 215 -10.69 -4.90 26.63
CA SER A 215 -10.94 -3.66 25.91
C SER A 215 -10.45 -3.77 24.47
N GLU A 216 -10.91 -2.85 23.62
CA GLU A 216 -10.38 -2.72 22.26
C GLU A 216 -8.88 -2.37 22.27
N ASP A 217 -8.34 -1.79 23.35
CA ASP A 217 -6.94 -1.35 23.46
C ASP A 217 -5.96 -2.49 23.74
N ASP A 218 -6.46 -3.69 24.11
CA ASP A 218 -5.65 -4.89 24.34
C ASP A 218 -5.24 -5.61 23.04
N TYR A 219 -5.93 -5.31 21.93
CA TYR A 219 -5.67 -5.89 20.61
C TYR A 219 -4.32 -5.46 20.02
N PHE A 220 -3.79 -6.26 19.11
CA PHE A 220 -2.42 -6.13 18.63
C PHE A 220 -2.15 -4.82 17.91
N CYS A 221 -2.91 -4.47 16.85
CA CYS A 221 -2.71 -3.21 16.14
C CYS A 221 -2.91 -1.97 17.05
N ALA A 222 -3.84 -2.04 18.00
CA ALA A 222 -4.08 -0.98 18.99
C ALA A 222 -2.86 -0.76 19.90
N ARG A 223 -2.26 -1.84 20.41
CA ARG A 223 -1.03 -1.80 21.23
C ARG A 223 0.17 -1.32 20.42
N THR A 224 0.33 -1.79 19.19
CA THR A 224 1.42 -1.40 18.27
C THR A 224 1.36 0.10 17.94
N LEU A 225 0.20 0.61 17.55
CA LEU A 225 0.01 2.02 17.21
C LEU A 225 0.11 2.93 18.44
N THR A 226 -0.40 2.51 19.60
CA THR A 226 -0.26 3.24 20.87
C THR A 226 1.21 3.33 21.30
N ALA A 227 1.97 2.23 21.20
CA ALA A 227 3.41 2.22 21.44
C ALA A 227 4.17 3.11 20.44
N GLY A 228 3.74 3.13 19.17
CA GLY A 228 4.21 4.07 18.15
C GLY A 228 4.05 5.53 18.54
N LEU A 229 2.87 5.92 19.00
CA LEU A 229 2.59 7.29 19.44
C LEU A 229 3.42 7.67 20.67
N ALA A 230 3.53 6.77 21.65
CA ALA A 230 4.37 6.97 22.83
C ALA A 230 5.86 7.05 22.47
N TRP A 231 6.32 6.35 21.43
CA TRP A 231 7.68 6.48 20.90
C TRP A 231 7.92 7.85 20.25
N LEU A 232 6.99 8.34 19.43
CA LEU A 232 7.06 9.68 18.83
C LEU A 232 7.06 10.77 19.91
N GLN A 233 6.22 10.65 20.94
CA GLN A 233 6.17 11.60 22.06
C GLN A 233 7.54 11.76 22.75
N ARG A 234 8.30 10.68 22.90
CA ARG A 234 9.64 10.69 23.53
C ARG A 234 10.75 11.20 22.60
N ASN A 235 10.65 10.92 21.29
CA ASN A 235 11.77 11.15 20.37
C ASN A 235 11.60 12.43 19.51
N ALA A 236 10.40 12.65 18.94
CA ALA A 236 10.16 13.71 17.94
C ALA A 236 10.08 15.13 18.52
N ARG A 237 9.95 15.28 19.85
CA ARG A 237 9.89 16.60 20.53
C ARG A 237 11.23 17.36 20.57
N SER A 238 12.35 16.76 20.16
CA SER A 238 13.71 17.19 20.52
C SER A 238 14.55 17.80 19.38
N GLN A 239 13.93 18.43 18.37
CA GLN A 239 14.54 18.84 17.08
C GLN A 239 15.10 17.69 16.20
N ARG A 240 15.27 16.49 16.76
CA ARG A 240 15.78 15.29 16.07
C ARG A 240 14.84 14.86 14.92
N ARG A 241 15.43 14.38 13.83
CA ARG A 241 14.71 13.73 12.73
C ARG A 241 14.34 12.31 13.14
N CYS A 242 13.09 11.89 12.95
CA CYS A 242 12.62 10.57 13.34
C CYS A 242 12.17 9.74 12.14
N PHE A 243 12.49 8.45 12.13
CA PHE A 243 11.86 7.47 11.25
C PHE A 243 11.26 6.38 12.10
N LEU A 244 9.95 6.20 12.01
CA LEU A 244 9.21 5.17 12.72
C LEU A 244 8.56 4.22 11.72
N PHE A 245 8.97 2.96 11.75
CA PHE A 245 8.32 1.88 11.04
C PHE A 245 7.32 1.23 12.01
N LEU A 246 6.03 1.25 11.65
CA LEU A 246 4.93 0.61 12.35
C LEU A 246 4.41 -0.55 11.50
N ASP A 247 4.34 -1.73 12.08
CA ASP A 247 3.96 -2.97 11.39
C ASP A 247 2.85 -3.65 12.17
N THR A 248 1.60 -3.46 11.73
CA THR A 248 0.44 -4.15 12.29
C THR A 248 0.12 -5.36 11.44
N PHE A 249 -0.09 -6.50 12.07
CA PHE A 249 -0.48 -7.74 11.42
C PHE A 249 -1.98 -7.73 11.11
N ASP A 250 -2.81 -7.09 11.94
CA ASP A 250 -4.22 -6.87 11.59
C ASP A 250 -4.28 -5.97 10.32
N PRO A 251 -5.12 -6.27 9.30
CA PRO A 251 -6.21 -7.24 9.24
C PRO A 251 -5.88 -8.67 8.71
N HIS A 252 -4.64 -9.17 8.83
CA HIS A 252 -4.33 -10.60 8.61
C HIS A 252 -5.12 -11.50 9.58
N GLU A 253 -5.36 -12.75 9.20
CA GLU A 253 -5.99 -13.77 10.04
C GLU A 253 -5.18 -14.06 11.34
N PRO A 254 -5.83 -14.38 12.48
CA PRO A 254 -7.27 -14.63 12.64
C PRO A 254 -8.08 -13.35 12.71
N TRP A 255 -9.18 -13.29 11.95
CA TRP A 255 -10.12 -12.17 12.01
C TRP A 255 -11.02 -12.33 13.24
N ASP A 256 -10.76 -11.50 14.26
CA ASP A 256 -11.33 -11.53 15.61
C ASP A 256 -11.65 -10.12 16.12
N ALA A 257 -11.83 -9.15 15.20
CA ALA A 257 -12.05 -7.74 15.47
C ALA A 257 -13.03 -7.49 16.64
N PRO A 258 -12.86 -6.43 17.46
CA PRO A 258 -13.73 -6.20 18.61
C PRO A 258 -15.21 -6.15 18.22
N LYS A 259 -16.08 -6.68 19.10
CA LYS A 259 -17.53 -6.88 18.84
C LYS A 259 -18.24 -5.67 18.20
N ARG A 260 -17.88 -4.44 18.61
CA ARG A 260 -18.39 -3.18 18.03
C ARG A 260 -18.20 -3.09 16.50
N PHE A 261 -17.08 -3.60 15.98
CA PHE A 261 -16.78 -3.59 14.56
C PHE A 261 -17.43 -4.76 13.82
N GLN A 262 -17.53 -5.94 14.44
CA GLN A 262 -18.28 -7.07 13.88
C GLN A 262 -19.77 -6.68 13.65
N GLN A 263 -20.37 -6.03 14.65
CA GLN A 263 -21.75 -5.51 14.59
C GLN A 263 -22.00 -4.42 13.54
N MET A 264 -20.96 -3.93 12.84
CA MET A 264 -21.13 -3.04 11.68
C MET A 264 -21.45 -3.79 10.38
N TYR A 265 -21.23 -5.12 10.33
CA TYR A 265 -21.22 -5.91 9.10
C TYR A 265 -22.14 -7.13 9.11
N ALA A 266 -22.50 -7.66 10.28
CA ALA A 266 -23.59 -8.63 10.41
C ALA A 266 -24.26 -8.54 11.79
N ASP A 267 -25.58 -8.73 11.83
CA ASP A 267 -26.36 -8.80 13.07
C ASP A 267 -26.15 -10.12 13.82
N GLN A 268 -25.79 -11.18 13.09
CA GLN A 268 -25.62 -12.54 13.60
C GLN A 268 -24.36 -13.16 13.05
N TYR A 269 -23.65 -13.88 13.92
CA TYR A 269 -22.46 -14.66 13.60
C TYR A 269 -22.61 -16.08 14.18
N PRO A 270 -21.91 -17.10 13.63
CA PRO A 270 -22.00 -18.49 14.09
C PRO A 270 -21.71 -18.75 15.58
N ALA A 271 -20.97 -17.85 16.24
CA ALA A 271 -20.60 -17.93 17.65
C ALA A 271 -20.45 -16.52 18.26
N GLU A 272 -20.52 -16.42 19.60
CA GLU A 272 -20.42 -15.15 20.34
C GLU A 272 -19.12 -14.36 20.05
N ARG A 273 -18.00 -15.08 19.95
CA ARG A 273 -16.72 -14.60 19.43
C ARG A 273 -16.36 -15.48 18.24
N THR A 274 -16.91 -15.14 17.07
CA THR A 274 -16.59 -15.86 15.83
C THR A 274 -15.24 -15.41 15.31
N MET A 275 -14.41 -16.37 14.89
CA MET A 275 -13.11 -16.13 14.27
C MET A 275 -12.96 -16.94 12.99
N PHE A 276 -12.29 -16.37 12.00
CA PHE A 276 -11.81 -17.08 10.82
C PHE A 276 -10.28 -16.99 10.74
N GLY A 277 -9.61 -18.11 10.52
CA GLY A 277 -8.17 -18.25 10.82
C GLY A 277 -7.42 -19.09 9.80
N TYR A 278 -6.08 -19.02 9.85
CA TYR A 278 -5.23 -19.87 9.02
C TYR A 278 -5.43 -21.35 9.32
N GLY A 279 -5.37 -22.19 8.29
CA GLY A 279 -5.52 -23.66 8.42
C GLY A 279 -6.93 -24.19 8.15
N VAL A 280 -7.94 -23.34 7.92
CA VAL A 280 -9.21 -23.80 7.30
C VAL A 280 -8.90 -24.29 5.88
N ARG A 281 -9.43 -25.46 5.49
CA ARG A 281 -9.19 -26.01 4.14
C ARG A 281 -10.22 -25.42 3.19
N HIS A 282 -9.80 -24.91 2.02
CA HIS A 282 -10.72 -24.31 1.03
C HIS A 282 -11.95 -25.19 0.72
N LYS A 283 -11.75 -26.51 0.60
CA LYS A 283 -12.82 -27.48 0.31
C LYS A 283 -13.89 -27.63 1.42
N ASP A 284 -13.62 -27.15 2.62
CA ASP A 284 -14.58 -27.17 3.73
C ASP A 284 -15.46 -25.90 3.74
N ILE A 285 -15.00 -24.82 3.08
CA ILE A 285 -15.71 -23.54 3.00
C ILE A 285 -16.90 -23.70 2.05
N ARG A 286 -18.10 -23.42 2.55
CA ARG A 286 -19.36 -23.44 1.80
C ARG A 286 -19.65 -22.04 1.24
N PRO A 287 -20.44 -21.91 0.16
CA PRO A 287 -20.86 -20.61 -0.34
C PRO A 287 -21.51 -19.72 0.73
N ASP A 288 -22.32 -20.32 1.61
CA ASP A 288 -23.01 -19.60 2.69
C ASP A 288 -22.05 -19.01 3.74
N ASP A 289 -20.90 -19.66 3.97
CA ASP A 289 -19.88 -19.20 4.92
C ASP A 289 -19.23 -17.88 4.46
N LEU A 290 -19.20 -17.60 3.14
CA LEU A 290 -18.58 -16.40 2.58
C LEU A 290 -19.18 -15.11 3.12
N SER A 291 -20.45 -15.13 3.54
CA SER A 291 -21.14 -13.98 4.12
C SER A 291 -20.45 -13.49 5.41
N PHE A 292 -20.33 -14.35 6.43
CA PHE A 292 -19.69 -13.98 7.69
C PHE A 292 -18.16 -13.86 7.55
N ILE A 293 -17.53 -14.65 6.67
CA ILE A 293 -16.09 -14.55 6.34
C ILE A 293 -15.75 -13.14 5.83
N ARG A 294 -16.54 -12.59 4.90
CA ARG A 294 -16.41 -11.20 4.41
C ARG A 294 -16.68 -10.18 5.51
N ALA A 295 -17.69 -10.41 6.34
CA ALA A 295 -18.05 -9.51 7.44
C ALA A 295 -16.96 -9.42 8.52
N LEU A 296 -16.29 -10.53 8.86
CA LEU A 296 -15.15 -10.56 9.79
C LEU A 296 -13.96 -9.75 9.24
N TYR A 297 -13.61 -9.94 7.96
CA TYR A 297 -12.52 -9.18 7.34
C TYR A 297 -12.84 -7.68 7.26
N ALA A 298 -14.07 -7.30 6.89
CA ALA A 298 -14.51 -5.91 6.88
C ALA A 298 -14.46 -5.27 8.28
N ALA A 299 -14.78 -6.04 9.34
CA ALA A 299 -14.66 -5.60 10.73
C ALA A 299 -13.20 -5.30 11.10
N GLU A 300 -12.25 -6.17 10.74
CA GLU A 300 -10.82 -5.95 10.96
C GLU A 300 -10.30 -4.71 10.22
N CYS A 301 -10.62 -4.56 8.93
CA CYS A 301 -10.25 -3.38 8.15
C CYS A 301 -10.74 -2.07 8.81
N SER A 302 -11.95 -2.09 9.37
CA SER A 302 -12.55 -0.93 10.05
C SER A 302 -11.93 -0.67 11.42
N PHE A 303 -11.52 -1.71 12.12
CA PHE A 303 -10.81 -1.61 13.38
C PHE A 303 -9.41 -1.00 13.18
N VAL A 304 -8.68 -1.48 12.18
CA VAL A 304 -7.37 -0.94 11.79
C VAL A 304 -7.51 0.53 11.36
N ASP A 305 -8.57 0.90 10.63
CA ASP A 305 -8.86 2.31 10.32
C ASP A 305 -9.02 3.18 11.58
N ASP A 306 -9.86 2.77 12.53
CA ASP A 306 -10.08 3.47 13.81
C ASP A 306 -8.76 3.65 14.58
N ARG A 307 -7.89 2.62 14.58
CA ARG A 307 -6.58 2.69 15.24
C ARG A 307 -5.57 3.58 14.53
N VAL A 308 -5.52 3.55 13.20
CA VAL A 308 -4.69 4.49 12.43
C VAL A 308 -5.21 5.92 12.61
N GLY A 309 -6.52 6.13 12.64
CA GLY A 309 -7.15 7.42 12.94
C GLY A 309 -6.74 7.97 14.31
N LYS A 310 -6.88 7.16 15.36
CA LYS A 310 -6.41 7.50 16.73
C LYS A 310 -4.91 7.82 16.77
N PHE A 311 -4.08 7.10 16.02
CA PHE A 311 -2.65 7.37 15.91
C PHE A 311 -2.36 8.72 15.24
N VAL A 312 -2.93 8.99 14.06
CA VAL A 312 -2.73 10.26 13.31
C VAL A 312 -3.23 11.46 14.12
N GLU A 313 -4.38 11.33 14.77
CA GLU A 313 -4.92 12.32 15.70
C GLU A 313 -4.00 12.54 16.92
N GLY A 314 -3.33 11.48 17.41
CA GLY A 314 -2.26 11.58 18.39
C GLY A 314 -1.05 12.38 17.88
N VAL A 315 -0.58 12.11 16.67
CA VAL A 315 0.53 12.86 16.02
C VAL A 315 0.17 14.34 15.86
N ARG A 316 -1.09 14.66 15.56
CA ARG A 316 -1.63 16.02 15.54
C ARG A 316 -1.62 16.67 16.93
N LYS A 317 -2.10 15.98 17.96
CA LYS A 317 -2.08 16.43 19.36
C LYS A 317 -0.67 16.63 19.93
N LEU A 318 0.33 15.90 19.41
CA LEU A 318 1.73 16.12 19.74
C LEU A 318 2.34 17.40 19.10
N GLY A 319 1.61 18.08 18.20
CA GLY A 319 2.07 19.30 17.53
C GLY A 319 3.15 19.07 16.46
N ILE A 320 3.35 17.83 16.02
CA ILE A 320 4.43 17.45 15.08
C ILE A 320 3.93 17.09 13.68
N LEU A 321 2.61 17.09 13.44
CA LEU A 321 2.03 16.65 12.15
C LEU A 321 2.62 17.43 10.97
N ASP A 322 2.82 18.74 11.08
CA ASP A 322 3.33 19.57 9.98
C ASP A 322 4.86 19.51 9.78
N ASP A 323 5.57 18.78 10.65
CA ASP A 323 6.98 18.36 10.44
C ASP A 323 7.04 16.85 10.02
N THR A 324 5.90 16.18 9.79
CA THR A 324 5.79 14.70 9.65
C THR A 324 5.12 14.22 8.35
N ILE A 325 5.84 13.40 7.59
CA ILE A 325 5.30 12.59 6.50
C ILE A 325 4.70 11.30 7.09
N ILE A 326 3.49 10.95 6.68
CA ILE A 326 2.85 9.67 7.04
C ILE A 326 2.58 8.89 5.75
N VAL A 327 3.12 7.69 5.67
CA VAL A 327 2.88 6.75 4.57
C VAL A 327 2.13 5.54 5.12
N PHE A 328 1.01 5.18 4.50
CA PHE A 328 0.22 3.99 4.82
C PHE A 328 0.22 3.02 3.64
N THR A 329 0.43 1.73 3.91
CA THR A 329 0.39 0.66 2.92
C THR A 329 0.12 -0.73 3.53
N THR A 330 0.20 -1.77 2.72
CA THR A 330 0.18 -3.20 3.10
C THR A 330 1.37 -3.95 2.47
N ASP A 331 1.48 -5.26 2.65
CA ASP A 331 2.30 -6.19 1.84
C ASP A 331 1.52 -6.87 0.72
N HIS A 332 0.26 -7.21 0.98
CA HIS A 332 -0.65 -7.89 0.07
C HIS A 332 -2.11 -7.75 0.53
N GLY A 333 -3.04 -8.23 -0.28
CA GLY A 333 -4.43 -8.43 0.14
C GLY A 333 -4.75 -9.91 0.38
N THR A 334 -6.01 -10.28 0.17
CA THR A 334 -6.56 -11.61 0.42
C THR A 334 -7.74 -11.90 -0.51
N HIS A 335 -8.02 -13.18 -0.79
CA HIS A 335 -9.29 -13.58 -1.40
C HIS A 335 -10.37 -13.78 -0.33
N LEU A 336 -11.61 -13.49 -0.69
CA LEU A 336 -12.81 -13.54 0.13
C LEU A 336 -13.94 -14.28 -0.63
N GLY A 337 -13.58 -15.28 -1.42
CA GLY A 337 -14.46 -16.07 -2.27
C GLY A 337 -14.29 -15.84 -3.77
N GLU A 338 -13.41 -14.92 -4.22
CA GLU A 338 -13.06 -14.80 -5.63
C GLU A 338 -12.51 -16.14 -6.14
N GLU A 339 -13.10 -16.68 -7.20
CA GLU A 339 -12.72 -17.97 -7.79
C GLU A 339 -12.68 -19.14 -6.77
N GLY A 340 -13.56 -19.09 -5.77
CA GLY A 340 -13.61 -20.07 -4.67
C GLY A 340 -12.41 -20.01 -3.72
N CYS A 341 -11.50 -19.06 -3.90
CA CYS A 341 -10.37 -18.83 -3.02
C CYS A 341 -10.77 -17.96 -1.82
N VAL A 342 -10.27 -18.32 -0.64
CA VAL A 342 -10.29 -17.48 0.56
C VAL A 342 -8.86 -17.48 1.09
N GLN A 343 -8.39 -16.39 1.71
CA GLN A 343 -6.98 -16.20 2.06
C GLN A 343 -6.09 -16.00 0.82
N LYS A 344 -4.78 -15.95 1.01
CA LYS A 344 -3.75 -15.68 0.00
C LYS A 344 -3.41 -16.95 -0.82
N THR A 345 -3.87 -17.02 -2.06
CA THR A 345 -3.64 -18.16 -2.97
C THR A 345 -2.53 -17.85 -3.99
N ALA A 346 -1.42 -18.59 -3.95
CA ALA A 346 -0.28 -18.33 -4.85
C ALA A 346 -0.59 -18.49 -6.34
N ALA A 347 -1.55 -19.35 -6.70
CA ALA A 347 -1.95 -19.58 -8.08
C ALA A 347 -2.89 -18.50 -8.68
N LEU A 348 -3.35 -17.54 -7.86
CA LEU A 348 -4.31 -16.51 -8.25
C LEU A 348 -3.72 -15.14 -7.87
N LEU A 349 -2.98 -14.54 -8.80
CA LEU A 349 -2.21 -13.30 -8.58
C LEU A 349 -2.89 -12.05 -9.17
N ASN A 350 -4.21 -12.00 -9.03
CA ASN A 350 -5.01 -10.82 -9.37
C ASN A 350 -4.83 -9.67 -8.34
N SER A 351 -5.54 -8.56 -8.54
CA SER A 351 -5.47 -7.41 -7.65
C SER A 351 -5.90 -7.68 -6.20
N CYS A 352 -6.68 -8.73 -5.92
CA CYS A 352 -7.14 -9.04 -4.56
C CYS A 352 -5.98 -9.39 -3.63
N VAL A 353 -4.89 -9.97 -4.15
CA VAL A 353 -3.67 -10.27 -3.37
C VAL A 353 -2.50 -9.36 -3.75
N ALA A 354 -2.32 -9.02 -5.03
CA ALA A 354 -1.11 -8.33 -5.48
C ALA A 354 -1.14 -6.80 -5.35
N ARG A 355 -2.33 -6.17 -5.31
CA ARG A 355 -2.49 -4.70 -5.31
C ARG A 355 -2.42 -4.13 -3.90
N LEU A 356 -1.58 -3.13 -3.72
CA LEU A 356 -1.33 -2.45 -2.46
C LEU A 356 -2.08 -1.11 -2.43
N PRO A 357 -2.84 -0.79 -1.38
CA PRO A 357 -3.08 0.61 -1.06
C PRO A 357 -1.74 1.30 -0.77
N LEU A 358 -1.56 2.49 -1.32
CA LEU A 358 -0.47 3.40 -1.01
C LEU A 358 -1.02 4.83 -0.85
N ILE A 359 -0.88 5.37 0.36
CA ILE A 359 -1.31 6.73 0.72
C ILE A 359 -0.11 7.45 1.32
N VAL A 360 0.19 8.66 0.84
CA VAL A 360 1.27 9.51 1.35
C VAL A 360 0.71 10.87 1.75
N ARG A 361 0.56 11.12 3.06
CA ARG A 361 0.35 12.47 3.59
C ARG A 361 1.71 13.14 3.73
N HIS A 362 1.98 14.10 2.86
CA HIS A 362 3.12 15.01 2.96
C HIS A 362 2.69 16.32 3.68
N PRO A 363 3.55 16.99 4.47
CA PRO A 363 3.18 18.25 5.13
C PRO A 363 2.86 19.43 4.21
N ASP A 364 3.46 19.47 3.02
CA ASP A 364 3.15 20.49 2.02
C ASP A 364 1.73 20.25 1.45
N PRO A 365 0.78 21.19 1.62
CA PRO A 365 -0.60 21.03 1.18
C PRO A 365 -0.75 20.96 -0.35
N ALA A 366 0.28 21.30 -1.14
CA ALA A 366 0.30 21.12 -2.59
C ALA A 366 0.22 19.63 -3.04
N PHE A 367 0.30 18.68 -2.09
CA PHE A 367 0.14 17.25 -2.34
C PHE A 367 -1.18 16.66 -1.80
N ALA A 368 -2.04 17.46 -1.16
CA ALA A 368 -3.34 17.01 -0.68
C ALA A 368 -4.35 16.79 -1.82
N GLY A 369 -5.26 15.82 -1.66
CA GLY A 369 -6.31 15.48 -2.62
C GLY A 369 -5.83 14.87 -3.94
N LYS A 370 -4.53 14.59 -4.11
CA LYS A 370 -3.98 14.07 -5.37
C LYS A 370 -4.25 12.57 -5.53
N ARG A 371 -4.56 12.15 -6.76
CA ARG A 371 -4.57 10.75 -7.18
C ARG A 371 -3.56 10.53 -8.30
N VAL A 372 -2.67 9.57 -8.13
CA VAL A 372 -1.68 9.12 -9.13
C VAL A 372 -2.11 7.74 -9.64
N ASN A 373 -2.24 7.58 -10.96
CA ASN A 373 -2.68 6.33 -11.59
C ASN A 373 -1.54 5.55 -12.28
N ALA A 374 -0.30 6.05 -12.25
CA ALA A 374 0.85 5.33 -12.81
C ALA A 374 1.25 4.13 -11.94
N LEU A 375 1.90 3.13 -12.56
CA LEU A 375 2.33 1.90 -11.90
C LEU A 375 3.47 2.16 -10.90
N VAL A 376 3.36 1.54 -9.72
CA VAL A 376 4.36 1.55 -8.65
C VAL A 376 4.60 0.10 -8.18
N SER A 377 5.87 -0.25 -7.93
CA SER A 377 6.29 -1.52 -7.35
C SER A 377 6.71 -1.35 -5.89
N ALA A 378 6.58 -2.39 -5.05
CA ALA A 378 7.11 -2.42 -3.69
C ALA A 378 8.62 -2.07 -3.61
N THR A 379 9.38 -2.35 -4.68
CA THR A 379 10.81 -1.96 -4.79
C THR A 379 11.04 -0.45 -4.78
N ASP A 380 10.03 0.34 -5.15
CA ASP A 380 10.09 1.80 -5.28
C ASP A 380 9.93 2.50 -3.94
N TYR A 381 9.46 1.80 -2.90
CA TYR A 381 9.15 2.41 -1.60
C TYR A 381 10.40 2.97 -0.94
N PHE A 382 11.48 2.18 -0.83
CA PHE A 382 12.74 2.64 -0.25
C PHE A 382 13.28 3.92 -0.93
N PRO A 383 13.54 3.97 -2.26
CA PRO A 383 14.02 5.20 -2.89
C PRO A 383 13.05 6.37 -2.73
N SER A 384 11.73 6.14 -2.76
CA SER A 384 10.72 7.19 -2.56
C SER A 384 10.72 7.75 -1.14
N LEU A 385 10.88 6.90 -0.11
CA LEU A 385 10.96 7.32 1.29
C LEU A 385 12.23 8.16 1.56
N LEU A 386 13.31 7.95 0.80
CA LEU A 386 14.47 8.85 0.82
C LEU A 386 14.20 10.18 0.12
N ASP A 387 13.57 10.14 -1.05
CA ASP A 387 13.26 11.30 -1.89
C ASP A 387 12.30 12.27 -1.20
N LEU A 388 11.24 11.73 -0.59
CA LEU A 388 10.31 12.39 0.33
C LEU A 388 11.02 13.16 1.47
N LEU A 389 12.17 12.67 1.93
CA LEU A 389 12.98 13.28 2.98
C LEU A 389 14.09 14.22 2.45
N GLY A 390 14.14 14.45 1.14
CA GLY A 390 15.17 15.21 0.43
C GLY A 390 16.54 14.52 0.39
N ILE A 391 16.61 13.21 0.62
CA ILE A 391 17.85 12.47 0.81
C ILE A 391 18.31 11.86 -0.51
N ARG A 392 19.27 12.51 -1.16
CA ARG A 392 20.01 11.92 -2.29
C ARG A 392 21.05 10.92 -1.77
N ALA A 393 20.87 9.63 -2.08
CA ALA A 393 21.82 8.57 -1.74
C ALA A 393 22.01 7.62 -2.93
N LYS A 394 23.27 7.41 -3.35
CA LYS A 394 23.62 6.38 -4.33
C LYS A 394 23.64 5.02 -3.63
N LEU A 395 22.58 4.24 -3.80
CA LEU A 395 22.41 2.89 -3.24
C LEU A 395 22.05 1.91 -4.36
N PRO A 396 22.46 0.64 -4.29
CA PRO A 396 22.16 -0.38 -5.31
C PRO A 396 20.73 -0.93 -5.13
N LEU A 397 19.73 -0.05 -5.17
CA LEU A 397 18.29 -0.35 -5.11
C LEU A 397 17.81 -0.83 -6.49
N ASP A 398 16.77 -1.66 -6.53
CA ASP A 398 16.19 -2.18 -7.78
C ASP A 398 14.98 -1.35 -8.28
N GLY A 399 14.36 -0.56 -7.39
CA GLY A 399 13.27 0.35 -7.72
C GLY A 399 13.71 1.79 -7.99
N LYS A 400 12.74 2.64 -8.35
CA LYS A 400 12.91 4.08 -8.60
C LYS A 400 12.04 4.88 -7.61
N SER A 401 12.28 6.19 -7.46
CA SER A 401 11.33 7.02 -6.70
C SER A 401 10.01 7.14 -7.46
N PHE A 402 8.88 6.91 -6.80
CA PHE A 402 7.54 7.21 -7.29
C PHE A 402 7.14 8.67 -7.02
N TRP A 403 7.89 9.41 -6.20
CA TRP A 403 7.53 10.78 -5.83
C TRP A 403 7.48 11.78 -7.00
N PRO A 404 8.32 11.67 -8.06
CA PRO A 404 8.18 12.44 -9.29
C PRO A 404 6.80 12.36 -9.97
N LEU A 405 6.03 11.29 -9.73
CA LEU A 405 4.65 11.17 -10.22
C LEU A 405 3.69 12.12 -9.48
N ALA A 406 3.95 12.40 -8.20
CA ALA A 406 3.14 13.29 -7.37
C ALA A 406 3.52 14.77 -7.54
N THR A 407 4.78 15.06 -7.88
CA THR A 407 5.24 16.41 -8.25
C THR A 407 4.88 16.79 -9.68
N GLY A 408 4.67 15.80 -10.56
CA GLY A 408 4.41 16.00 -12.00
C GLY A 408 5.67 16.03 -12.86
N GLU A 409 6.85 15.76 -12.28
CA GLU A 409 8.13 15.62 -12.99
C GLU A 409 8.20 14.37 -13.88
N ALA A 410 7.36 13.35 -13.61
CA ALA A 410 7.22 12.15 -14.43
C ALA A 410 5.75 11.75 -14.60
N GLN A 411 5.39 11.27 -15.79
CA GLN A 411 4.07 10.67 -16.05
C GLN A 411 4.02 9.16 -15.79
N SER A 412 5.17 8.47 -15.92
CA SER A 412 5.34 7.06 -15.58
C SER A 412 6.79 6.80 -15.13
N ILE A 413 6.98 5.74 -14.34
CA ILE A 413 8.30 5.20 -13.95
C ILE A 413 8.51 3.75 -14.41
N HIS A 414 7.42 3.05 -14.77
CA HIS A 414 7.40 1.66 -15.21
C HIS A 414 6.30 1.45 -16.26
N ASP A 415 6.62 0.73 -17.34
CA ASP A 415 5.62 0.30 -18.33
C ASP A 415 4.85 -0.95 -17.85
N HIS A 416 5.48 -1.75 -16.98
CA HIS A 416 4.90 -2.91 -16.33
C HIS A 416 5.56 -3.18 -14.98
N VAL A 417 4.85 -3.88 -14.10
CA VAL A 417 5.36 -4.40 -12.81
C VAL A 417 5.25 -5.92 -12.77
N VAL A 418 6.01 -6.57 -11.88
CA VAL A 418 6.02 -8.03 -11.73
C VAL A 418 5.94 -8.39 -10.24
N THR A 419 5.12 -9.39 -9.92
CA THR A 419 4.89 -9.91 -8.57
C THR A 419 5.13 -11.42 -8.56
N GLU A 420 5.82 -11.98 -7.56
CA GLU A 420 6.04 -13.43 -7.43
C GLU A 420 5.52 -13.97 -6.08
N PHE A 421 4.80 -15.10 -6.09
CA PHE A 421 4.36 -15.84 -4.91
C PHE A 421 4.69 -17.33 -5.06
N GLY A 422 5.64 -17.82 -4.25
CA GLY A 422 6.06 -19.22 -4.24
C GLY A 422 6.65 -19.68 -5.58
N ALA A 423 5.81 -20.32 -6.40
CA ALA A 423 6.14 -20.86 -7.71
C ALA A 423 5.35 -20.19 -8.85
N PHE A 424 4.68 -19.08 -8.58
CA PHE A 424 3.84 -18.35 -9.53
C PHE A 424 4.30 -16.91 -9.62
N ALA A 425 4.13 -16.30 -10.78
CA ALA A 425 4.37 -14.88 -10.96
C ALA A 425 3.33 -14.24 -11.88
N ALA A 426 3.08 -12.95 -11.63
CA ALA A 426 2.26 -12.07 -12.43
C ALA A 426 3.11 -10.98 -13.08
N VAL A 427 2.79 -10.60 -14.31
CA VAL A 427 3.19 -9.34 -14.92
C VAL A 427 1.95 -8.51 -15.20
N ARG A 428 2.02 -7.21 -14.92
CA ARG A 428 0.91 -6.27 -15.11
C ARG A 428 1.39 -5.01 -15.80
N ASP A 429 0.71 -4.62 -16.86
CA ASP A 429 0.80 -3.29 -17.47
C ASP A 429 -0.55 -2.53 -17.28
N PRO A 430 -0.71 -1.28 -17.74
CA PRO A 430 -1.94 -0.50 -17.53
C PRO A 430 -3.20 -1.05 -18.23
N GLN A 431 -3.09 -2.09 -19.07
CA GLN A 431 -4.23 -2.75 -19.72
C GLN A 431 -4.34 -4.22 -19.35
N TRP A 432 -3.24 -4.94 -19.15
CA TRP A 432 -3.25 -6.39 -19.02
C TRP A 432 -2.64 -6.85 -17.71
N CYS A 433 -3.26 -7.84 -17.06
CA CYS A 433 -2.58 -8.69 -16.09
C CYS A 433 -2.50 -10.11 -16.61
N TYR A 434 -1.30 -10.70 -16.57
CA TYR A 434 -1.03 -12.09 -16.91
C TYR A 434 -0.32 -12.77 -15.76
N PHE A 435 -0.74 -13.97 -15.37
CA PHE A 435 -0.03 -14.76 -14.35
C PHE A 435 -0.06 -16.26 -14.63
N GLN A 436 0.99 -16.96 -14.18
CA GLN A 436 1.12 -18.41 -14.31
C GLN A 436 2.15 -19.01 -13.34
N ASN A 437 2.28 -20.34 -13.37
CA ASN A 437 3.37 -21.07 -12.72
C ASN A 437 4.71 -20.83 -13.47
N THR A 438 5.78 -20.59 -12.72
CA THR A 438 7.13 -20.26 -13.23
C THR A 438 8.14 -21.41 -13.05
N ARG A 439 7.71 -22.61 -12.66
CA ARG A 439 8.56 -23.81 -12.67
C ARG A 439 8.75 -24.27 -14.12
N PRO A 440 9.97 -24.57 -14.60
CA PRO A 440 10.20 -24.92 -16.01
C PRO A 440 9.31 -26.04 -16.57
N LYS A 441 8.98 -27.05 -15.75
CA LYS A 441 8.11 -28.18 -16.13
C LYS A 441 6.60 -27.89 -16.10
N ASP A 442 6.19 -26.81 -15.44
CA ASP A 442 4.80 -26.42 -15.22
C ASP A 442 4.49 -25.04 -15.88
N CYS A 443 5.46 -24.47 -16.61
CA CYS A 443 5.39 -23.17 -17.28
C CYS A 443 4.75 -23.33 -18.66
N PHE A 444 3.69 -22.57 -18.93
CA PHE A 444 3.02 -22.58 -20.22
C PHE A 444 3.77 -21.66 -21.19
N THR A 445 4.35 -22.26 -22.22
CA THR A 445 4.82 -21.53 -23.40
C THR A 445 3.63 -21.19 -24.30
N PRO A 446 3.74 -20.24 -25.24
CA PRO A 446 2.66 -19.90 -26.16
C PRO A 446 2.06 -21.11 -26.90
N ALA A 447 2.90 -22.08 -27.29
CA ALA A 447 2.45 -23.32 -27.92
C ALA A 447 1.65 -24.24 -26.98
N PHE A 448 1.96 -24.26 -25.68
CA PHE A 448 1.26 -25.10 -24.71
C PHE A 448 -0.11 -24.56 -24.30
N VAL A 449 -0.33 -23.23 -24.38
CA VAL A 449 -1.64 -22.61 -24.03
C VAL A 449 -2.76 -23.20 -24.89
N GLN A 450 -2.58 -23.25 -26.20
CA GLN A 450 -3.58 -23.82 -27.12
C GLN A 450 -3.74 -25.33 -26.93
N GLN A 451 -2.64 -26.07 -26.77
CA GLN A 451 -2.66 -27.54 -26.55
C GLN A 451 -3.31 -27.96 -25.22
N LYS A 452 -3.51 -27.02 -24.29
CA LYS A 452 -4.10 -27.26 -22.96
C LYS A 452 -5.40 -26.48 -22.72
N ALA A 453 -6.06 -25.99 -23.79
CA ALA A 453 -7.32 -25.23 -23.70
C ALA A 453 -8.36 -25.90 -22.78
N ASP A 454 -8.59 -27.21 -22.94
CA ASP A 454 -9.44 -28.02 -22.07
C ASP A 454 -9.12 -27.93 -20.58
N ALA A 455 -7.83 -27.92 -20.22
CA ALA A 455 -7.40 -27.84 -18.82
C ALA A 455 -7.55 -26.42 -18.27
N ILE A 456 -7.34 -25.40 -19.11
CA ILE A 456 -7.54 -23.99 -18.80
C ILE A 456 -9.02 -23.68 -18.57
N GLN A 457 -9.93 -24.28 -19.35
CA GLN A 457 -11.38 -24.14 -19.17
C GLN A 457 -11.92 -24.86 -17.93
N LYS A 458 -11.26 -25.94 -17.47
CA LYS A 458 -11.74 -26.82 -16.38
C LYS A 458 -11.10 -26.52 -15.02
N SER A 459 -10.10 -25.66 -14.93
CA SER A 459 -9.43 -25.30 -13.67
C SER A 459 -9.11 -23.82 -13.61
N VAL A 460 -9.42 -23.18 -12.49
CA VAL A 460 -8.96 -21.82 -12.19
C VAL A 460 -7.55 -21.82 -11.57
N VAL A 461 -7.16 -22.92 -10.92
CA VAL A 461 -5.90 -23.03 -10.18
C VAL A 461 -4.84 -23.73 -11.03
N GLY A 462 -3.63 -23.16 -11.08
CA GLY A 462 -2.46 -23.79 -11.70
C GLY A 462 -2.35 -23.61 -13.22
N VAL A 463 -3.27 -22.89 -13.83
CA VAL A 463 -3.31 -22.57 -15.27
C VAL A 463 -2.83 -21.13 -15.52
N PRO A 464 -2.45 -20.76 -16.76
CA PRO A 464 -2.18 -19.37 -17.10
C PRO A 464 -3.49 -18.56 -17.16
N HIS A 465 -3.41 -17.31 -16.73
CA HIS A 465 -4.50 -16.34 -16.76
C HIS A 465 -4.09 -15.08 -17.49
N LEU A 466 -5.04 -14.46 -18.19
CA LEU A 466 -4.91 -13.13 -18.79
C LEU A 466 -6.22 -12.36 -18.58
N HIS A 467 -6.15 -11.11 -18.12
CA HIS A 467 -7.30 -10.24 -17.89
C HIS A 467 -7.11 -8.87 -18.56
N ASP A 468 -8.13 -8.39 -19.28
CA ASP A 468 -8.18 -7.03 -19.87
C ASP A 468 -8.73 -6.05 -18.83
N LEU A 469 -7.84 -5.40 -18.08
CA LEU A 469 -8.15 -4.49 -16.97
C LEU A 469 -8.99 -3.27 -17.37
N ARG A 470 -9.13 -2.98 -18.68
CA ARG A 470 -9.98 -1.89 -19.18
C ARG A 470 -11.44 -2.32 -19.36
N LYS A 471 -11.68 -3.61 -19.59
CA LYS A 471 -13.03 -4.19 -19.76
C LYS A 471 -13.49 -4.96 -18.52
N ASP A 472 -12.54 -5.56 -17.82
CA ASP A 472 -12.68 -6.36 -16.61
C ASP A 472 -11.68 -5.87 -15.55
N PRO A 473 -11.97 -4.73 -14.88
CA PRO A 473 -11.10 -4.17 -13.85
C PRO A 473 -11.09 -4.97 -12.54
N LYS A 474 -11.96 -5.99 -12.43
CA LYS A 474 -12.03 -6.90 -11.28
C LYS A 474 -11.27 -8.21 -11.49
N GLU A 475 -10.92 -8.53 -12.73
CA GLU A 475 -10.20 -9.75 -13.11
C GLU A 475 -11.06 -11.01 -12.89
N GLU A 476 -12.36 -10.90 -13.20
CA GLU A 476 -13.39 -11.97 -13.10
C GLU A 476 -13.45 -12.85 -14.37
N ARG A 477 -12.81 -12.48 -15.49
CA ARG A 477 -12.81 -13.25 -16.76
C ARG A 477 -11.40 -13.51 -17.28
N ASN A 478 -10.99 -14.78 -17.30
CA ASN A 478 -9.76 -15.22 -17.97
C ASN A 478 -9.95 -15.27 -19.50
N VAL A 479 -9.25 -14.38 -20.22
CA VAL A 479 -9.28 -14.25 -21.69
C VAL A 479 -8.01 -14.79 -22.36
N VAL A 480 -7.21 -15.63 -21.68
CA VAL A 480 -5.91 -16.14 -22.20
C VAL A 480 -6.03 -16.90 -23.52
N LEU A 481 -7.16 -17.58 -23.75
CA LEU A 481 -7.44 -18.31 -25.00
C LEU A 481 -7.96 -17.39 -26.12
N GLU A 482 -8.53 -16.24 -25.77
CA GLU A 482 -9.08 -15.26 -26.73
C GLU A 482 -8.00 -14.31 -27.28
N HIS A 483 -6.91 -14.14 -26.54
CA HIS A 483 -5.80 -13.23 -26.89
C HIS A 483 -4.42 -13.92 -26.78
N PRO A 484 -4.16 -14.97 -27.58
CA PRO A 484 -2.93 -15.77 -27.49
C PRO A 484 -1.65 -14.95 -27.73
N ASP A 485 -1.67 -13.98 -28.64
CA ASP A 485 -0.51 -13.12 -28.94
C ASP A 485 -0.16 -12.20 -27.75
N VAL A 486 -1.18 -11.70 -27.05
CA VAL A 486 -1.02 -10.88 -25.85
C VAL A 486 -0.49 -11.75 -24.70
N ALA A 487 -1.05 -12.95 -24.53
CA ALA A 487 -0.56 -13.93 -23.55
C ALA A 487 0.91 -14.28 -23.81
N ALA A 488 1.32 -14.47 -25.06
CA ALA A 488 2.70 -14.73 -25.44
C ALA A 488 3.64 -13.55 -25.11
N ALA A 489 3.27 -12.33 -25.49
CA ALA A 489 4.07 -11.14 -25.20
C ALA A 489 4.21 -10.87 -23.69
N MET A 490 3.15 -11.11 -22.91
CA MET A 490 3.20 -11.02 -21.45
C MET A 490 4.03 -12.16 -20.83
N GLN A 491 3.92 -13.38 -21.35
CA GLN A 491 4.72 -14.51 -20.92
C GLN A 491 6.23 -14.25 -21.13
N GLU A 492 6.62 -13.64 -22.25
CA GLU A 492 8.02 -13.30 -22.52
C GLU A 492 8.56 -12.27 -21.51
N ARG A 493 7.78 -11.21 -21.21
CA ARG A 493 8.13 -10.22 -20.17
C ARG A 493 8.34 -10.89 -18.80
N LEU A 494 7.45 -11.81 -18.44
CA LEU A 494 7.52 -12.57 -17.19
C LEU A 494 8.75 -13.48 -17.14
N ALA A 495 8.99 -14.27 -18.19
CA ALA A 495 10.14 -15.16 -18.31
C ALA A 495 11.47 -14.41 -18.22
N LYS A 496 11.59 -13.27 -18.91
CA LYS A 496 12.75 -12.37 -18.85
C LYS A 496 13.02 -11.86 -17.43
N ARG A 497 11.98 -11.47 -16.68
CA ARG A 497 12.12 -10.94 -15.31
C ARG A 497 12.43 -12.03 -14.28
N CYS A 498 11.75 -13.18 -14.38
CA CYS A 498 11.91 -14.32 -13.48
C CYS A 498 13.08 -15.24 -13.86
N LYS A 499 13.73 -15.02 -15.02
CA LYS A 499 14.80 -15.86 -15.59
C LYS A 499 14.41 -17.33 -15.71
N VAL A 500 13.20 -17.56 -16.23
CA VAL A 500 12.57 -18.89 -16.42
C VAL A 500 12.80 -19.35 -17.84
#